data_AF-A0A8S8YXP7-F1
#
_entry.id   AF-A0A8S8YXP7-F1
#
_cell.length_a   1.000
_cell.length_b   1.000
_cell.length_c   1.000
_cell.angle_alpha   90.00
_cell.angle_beta   90.00
_cell.angle_gamma   90.00
#
_symmetry.space_group_name_H-M   'P 1'
#
loop_
_entity.id
_entity.type
_entity.pdbx_description
1 polymer ?
#
loop_
_entity_poly.entity_id
_entity_poly.type
_entity_poly.pdbx_seq_one_letter_code
_entity_poly.pdbx_strand_id
1 'polypeptide(L)'
;MAQLQGEERVGASICLRNGRPDKKEYRTYVVKDAAMDDVRMMSHVVERWLKRQEKWPDLLLIDGGVVHLNEIHKLLLNHGLIDCLPLASLSKREETIHRMDSDDIVLDRRGRVLVFARDEAHRFVNTFHRKGEGRVH
;
A
#
# COMPACT_ATOMS: atom_id res chain seq x y z
N MET A 1 -3.26 -5.09 3.32
CA MET A 1 -2.43 -6.24 3.77
C MET A 1 -3.32 -7.46 3.95
N ALA A 2 -2.80 -8.68 3.92
CA ALA A 2 -3.57 -9.86 4.32
C ALA A 2 -2.68 -10.94 4.96
N GLN A 3 -3.25 -11.73 5.87
CA GLN A 3 -2.57 -12.84 6.55
C GLN A 3 -2.75 -14.15 5.77
N LEU A 4 -1.66 -14.86 5.50
CA LEU A 4 -1.68 -16.19 4.87
C LEU A 4 -1.88 -17.27 5.96
N GLN A 5 -2.24 -18.50 5.58
CA GLN A 5 -2.28 -19.62 6.53
C GLN A 5 -0.88 -19.82 7.14
N GLY A 6 -0.80 -19.86 8.48
CA GLY A 6 0.46 -19.98 9.23
C GLY A 6 1.02 -18.64 9.71
N GLU A 7 2.35 -18.51 9.65
CA GLU A 7 3.10 -17.35 10.19
C GLU A 7 3.47 -16.30 9.11
N GLU A 8 3.01 -16.49 7.87
CA GLU A 8 3.33 -15.58 6.78
C GLU A 8 2.25 -14.51 6.58
N ARG A 9 2.67 -13.28 6.37
CA ARG A 9 1.78 -12.18 5.97
C ARG A 9 2.19 -11.65 4.60
N VAL A 10 1.25 -11.13 3.85
CA VAL A 10 1.50 -10.63 2.50
C VAL A 10 1.00 -9.19 2.35
N GLY A 11 1.90 -8.35 1.87
CA GLY A 11 1.60 -7.03 1.34
C GLY A 11 1.44 -7.06 -0.17
N ALA A 12 0.75 -6.07 -0.70
CA ALA A 12 0.53 -5.92 -2.14
C ALA A 12 0.72 -4.45 -2.54
N SER A 13 1.36 -4.22 -3.68
CA SER A 13 1.38 -2.93 -4.37
C SER A 13 0.70 -3.09 -5.73
N ILE A 14 -0.21 -2.18 -6.04
CA ILE A 14 -0.86 -2.05 -7.35
C ILE A 14 -0.49 -0.71 -7.97
N CYS A 15 -0.55 -0.61 -9.29
CA CYS A 15 -0.24 0.62 -10.01
C CYS A 15 -1.44 1.03 -10.86
N LEU A 16 -1.76 2.32 -10.82
CA LEU A 16 -2.70 2.95 -11.76
C LEU A 16 -1.90 3.91 -12.65
N ARG A 17 -2.14 3.84 -13.96
CA ARG A 17 -1.65 4.82 -14.93
C ARG A 17 -2.85 5.45 -15.62
N ASN A 18 -2.92 6.79 -15.61
CA ASN A 18 -4.05 7.53 -16.17
C ASN A 18 -5.42 7.02 -15.65
N GLY A 19 -5.49 6.71 -14.36
CA GLY A 19 -6.69 6.19 -13.70
C GLY A 19 -7.05 4.73 -14.01
N ARG A 20 -6.19 3.98 -14.72
CA ARG A 20 -6.44 2.57 -15.09
C ARG A 20 -5.40 1.62 -14.49
N PRO A 21 -5.81 0.41 -14.06
CA PRO A 21 -4.91 -0.67 -13.64
C PRO A 21 -3.79 -0.96 -14.63
N ASP A 22 -2.54 -0.81 -14.19
CA ASP A 22 -1.38 -1.37 -14.85
C ASP A 22 -0.95 -2.67 -14.16
N LYS A 23 -1.62 -3.77 -14.52
CA LYS A 23 -1.42 -5.09 -13.90
C LYS A 23 0.00 -5.63 -14.04
N LYS A 24 0.78 -5.14 -15.02
CA LYS A 24 2.18 -5.57 -15.22
C LYS A 24 3.09 -5.09 -14.08
N GLU A 25 2.70 -4.01 -13.40
CA GLU A 25 3.43 -3.42 -12.28
C GLU A 25 2.97 -3.92 -10.91
N TYR A 26 1.99 -4.84 -10.86
CA TYR A 26 1.49 -5.35 -9.59
C TYR A 26 2.53 -6.27 -8.95
N ARG A 27 2.73 -6.14 -7.65
CA ARG A 27 3.70 -6.95 -6.89
C ARG A 27 3.12 -7.35 -5.54
N THR A 28 3.52 -8.52 -5.07
CA THR A 28 3.26 -8.99 -3.70
C THR A 28 4.57 -9.10 -2.93
N TYR A 29 4.49 -8.92 -1.62
CA TYR A 29 5.63 -8.92 -0.72
C TYR A 29 5.31 -9.83 0.46
N VAL A 30 5.94 -11.01 0.48
CA VAL A 30 5.80 -11.95 1.60
C VAL A 30 6.68 -11.49 2.75
N VAL A 31 6.11 -11.43 3.96
CA VAL A 31 6.76 -11.11 5.22
C VAL A 31 6.66 -12.37 6.09
N LYS A 32 7.82 -12.93 6.47
CA LYS A 32 7.94 -14.19 7.22
C LYS A 32 8.04 -13.98 8.74
N ASP A 33 7.35 -12.96 9.25
CA ASP A 33 7.36 -12.61 10.66
C ASP A 33 5.93 -12.28 11.10
N ALA A 34 5.30 -13.24 11.77
CA ALA A 34 3.93 -13.11 12.27
C ALA A 34 3.82 -12.21 13.49
N ALA A 35 4.93 -11.94 14.21
CA ALA A 35 4.93 -11.14 15.43
C ALA A 35 4.97 -9.64 15.13
N MET A 36 5.29 -9.25 13.90
CA MET A 36 5.32 -7.86 13.47
C MET A 36 3.92 -7.23 13.52
N ASP A 37 3.81 -6.03 14.10
CA ASP A 37 2.59 -5.24 14.01
C ASP A 37 2.33 -4.75 12.57
N ASP A 38 1.08 -4.39 12.27
CA ASP A 38 0.68 -4.02 10.90
C ASP A 38 1.40 -2.77 10.36
N VAL A 39 1.79 -1.85 11.25
CA VAL A 39 2.46 -0.60 10.90
C VAL A 39 3.88 -0.87 10.44
N ARG A 40 4.65 -1.63 11.23
CA ARG A 40 6.01 -2.07 10.90
C ARG A 40 6.02 -2.95 9.67
N MET A 41 5.03 -3.83 9.54
CA MET A 41 4.90 -4.70 8.37
C MET A 41 4.71 -3.88 7.10
N MET A 42 3.88 -2.83 7.14
CA MET A 42 3.70 -1.93 6.01
C MET A 42 4.96 -1.13 5.71
N SER A 43 5.65 -0.61 6.73
CA SER A 43 6.95 0.06 6.58
C SER A 43 7.95 -0.84 5.84
N HIS A 44 8.06 -2.10 6.24
CA HIS A 44 8.95 -3.08 5.61
C HIS A 44 8.56 -3.39 4.15
N VAL A 45 7.26 -3.46 3.84
CA VAL A 45 6.78 -3.64 2.46
C VAL A 45 7.10 -2.42 1.59
N VAL A 46 6.87 -1.21 2.10
CA VAL A 46 7.18 0.03 1.38
C VAL A 46 8.69 0.15 1.17
N GLU A 47 9.52 -0.17 2.17
CA GLU A 47 10.98 -0.15 2.02
C GLU A 47 11.45 -1.08 0.89
N ARG A 48 10.88 -2.29 0.79
CA ARG A 48 11.19 -3.21 -0.31
C ARG A 48 10.66 -2.72 -1.65
N TRP A 49 9.52 -2.03 -1.67
CA TRP A 49 8.98 -1.39 -2.86
C TRP A 49 9.89 -0.26 -3.35
N LEU A 50 10.38 0.62 -2.45
CA LEU A 50 11.30 1.73 -2.77
C LEU A 50 12.55 1.24 -3.50
N LYS A 51 13.17 0.17 -3.01
CA LYS A 51 14.38 -0.43 -3.61
C LYS A 51 14.19 -0.97 -5.03
N ARG A 52 12.94 -1.14 -5.47
CA ARG A 52 12.58 -1.66 -6.81
C ARG A 52 12.13 -0.57 -7.78
N GLN A 53 12.00 0.68 -7.32
CA GLN A 53 11.50 1.74 -8.18
C GLN A 53 12.62 2.29 -9.07
N GLU A 54 12.39 2.21 -10.38
CA GLU A 54 13.22 2.91 -11.37
C GLU A 54 12.74 4.35 -11.60
N LYS A 55 11.44 4.59 -11.36
CA LYS A 55 10.78 5.90 -11.49
C LYS A 55 9.79 6.07 -10.34
N TRP A 56 9.71 7.29 -9.82
CA TRP A 56 8.76 7.63 -8.77
C TRP A 56 7.35 7.84 -9.34
N PRO A 57 6.30 7.36 -8.66
CA PRO A 57 4.94 7.70 -9.03
C PRO A 57 4.59 9.11 -8.57
N ASP A 58 3.56 9.70 -9.18
CA ASP A 58 3.06 11.03 -8.81
C ASP A 58 2.37 11.05 -7.43
N LEU A 59 2.02 9.88 -6.90
CA LEU A 59 1.43 9.69 -5.59
C LEU A 59 1.66 8.26 -5.09
N LEU A 60 2.20 8.12 -3.87
CA LEU A 60 2.14 6.89 -3.10
C LEU A 60 0.90 6.92 -2.19
N LEU A 61 -0.06 6.03 -2.45
CA LEU A 61 -1.26 5.87 -1.64
C LEU A 61 -1.12 4.63 -0.75
N ILE A 62 -1.27 4.82 0.56
CA ILE A 62 -1.23 3.74 1.54
C ILE A 62 -2.65 3.43 2.06
N ASP A 63 -2.98 2.15 2.15
CA ASP A 63 -4.23 1.69 2.76
C ASP A 63 -4.06 1.61 4.29
N GLY A 64 -4.46 2.68 4.98
CA GLY A 64 -4.26 2.82 6.41
C GLY A 64 -4.61 4.22 6.92
N GLY A 65 -4.79 4.33 8.24
CA GLY A 65 -4.98 5.61 8.91
C GLY A 65 -3.68 6.37 9.18
N VAL A 66 -3.79 7.50 9.90
CA VAL A 66 -2.71 8.45 10.22
C VAL A 66 -1.45 7.80 10.81
N VAL A 67 -1.60 6.77 11.66
CA VAL A 67 -0.44 6.06 12.24
C VAL A 67 0.46 5.46 11.16
N HIS A 68 -0.15 4.88 10.12
CA HIS A 68 0.59 4.33 8.99
C HIS A 68 1.23 5.42 8.15
N LEU A 69 0.49 6.51 7.90
CA LEU A 69 1.01 7.68 7.17
C LEU A 69 2.28 8.20 7.85
N ASN A 70 2.24 8.42 9.16
CA ASN A 70 3.37 8.92 9.94
C ASN A 70 4.59 7.99 9.86
N GLU A 71 4.36 6.68 9.91
CA GLU A 71 5.45 5.71 9.81
C GLU A 71 6.11 5.74 8.43
N ILE A 72 5.31 5.73 7.36
CA ILE A 72 5.84 5.80 5.99
C ILE A 72 6.50 7.15 5.72
N HIS A 73 5.97 8.23 6.27
CA HIS A 73 6.58 9.56 6.19
C HIS A 73 8.00 9.57 6.77
N LYS A 74 8.19 9.00 7.98
CA LYS A 74 9.51 8.86 8.60
C LYS A 74 10.45 8.00 7.75
N LEU A 75 9.94 6.92 7.18
CA LEU A 75 10.72 6.07 6.27
C LEU A 75 11.20 6.87 5.06
N LEU A 76 10.31 7.61 4.37
CA LEU A 76 10.67 8.43 3.21
C LEU A 76 11.66 9.54 3.58
N LEU A 77 11.50 10.16 4.74
CA LEU A 77 12.43 11.17 5.25
C LEU A 77 13.83 10.58 5.45
N ASN A 78 13.93 9.40 6.07
CA ASN A 78 15.22 8.70 6.28
C ASN A 78 15.91 8.31 4.96
N HIS A 79 15.12 8.09 3.91
CA HIS A 79 15.63 7.81 2.56
C HIS A 79 15.88 9.07 1.73
N GLY A 80 15.57 10.27 2.23
CA GLY A 80 15.71 11.54 1.50
C GLY A 80 14.75 11.66 0.31
N LEU A 81 13.58 11.02 0.38
CA LEU A 81 12.62 10.91 -0.73
C LEU A 81 11.36 11.75 -0.55
N ILE A 82 11.26 12.53 0.52
CA ILE A 82 10.01 13.21 0.86
C ILE A 82 9.58 14.24 -0.20
N ASP A 83 10.55 14.90 -0.84
CA ASP A 83 10.29 15.89 -1.88
C ASP A 83 10.07 15.27 -3.28
N CYS A 84 10.42 13.98 -3.45
CA CYS A 84 10.34 13.26 -4.71
C CYS A 84 9.03 12.49 -4.87
N LEU A 85 8.39 12.15 -3.76
CA LEU A 85 7.29 11.20 -3.72
C LEU A 85 6.17 11.69 -2.80
N PRO A 86 5.13 12.34 -3.37
CA PRO A 86 3.95 12.70 -2.60
C PRO A 86 3.33 11.47 -1.93
N LEU A 87 3.01 11.60 -0.65
CA LEU A 87 2.48 10.52 0.19
C LEU A 87 1.09 10.88 0.71
N ALA A 88 0.17 9.94 0.63
CA ALA A 88 -1.15 10.02 1.26
C ALA A 88 -1.59 8.66 1.78
N SER A 89 -2.51 8.65 2.76
CA SER A 89 -3.16 7.42 3.20
C SER A 89 -4.67 7.52 3.08
N LEU A 90 -5.34 6.42 2.81
CA LEU A 90 -6.80 6.34 2.70
C LEU A 90 -7.36 5.42 3.79
N SER A 91 -8.16 5.98 4.69
CA SER A 91 -8.83 5.21 5.73
C SER A 91 -10.13 4.58 5.21
N LYS A 92 -10.40 3.32 5.60
CA LYS A 92 -11.55 2.56 5.10
C LYS A 92 -12.89 3.01 5.66
N ARG A 93 -12.92 3.43 6.93
CA ARG A 93 -14.17 3.72 7.66
C ARG A 93 -14.83 5.02 7.20
N GLU A 94 -14.03 6.05 6.94
CA GLU A 94 -14.54 7.39 6.65
C GLU A 94 -14.30 7.81 5.20
N GLU A 95 -13.63 6.97 4.41
CA GLU A 95 -13.16 7.30 3.06
C GLU A 95 -12.38 8.63 3.04
N THR A 96 -11.58 8.83 4.08
CA THR A 96 -10.81 10.05 4.32
C THR A 96 -9.38 9.86 3.87
N ILE A 97 -8.88 10.80 3.10
CA ILE A 97 -7.47 10.93 2.74
C ILE A 97 -6.76 11.74 3.80
N HIS A 98 -5.69 11.16 4.36
CA HIS A 98 -4.79 11.84 5.28
C HIS A 98 -3.49 12.23 4.57
N ARG A 99 -2.97 13.41 4.91
CA ARG A 99 -1.73 13.99 4.38
C ARG A 99 -0.96 14.65 5.52
N MET A 100 0.37 14.69 5.45
CA MET A 100 1.19 15.10 6.60
C MET A 100 1.01 16.59 6.94
N ASP A 101 1.02 17.45 5.93
CA ASP A 101 1.00 18.91 6.09
C ASP A 101 -0.23 19.52 5.42
N SER A 102 -1.36 18.83 5.45
CA SER A 102 -2.60 19.32 4.85
C SER A 102 -3.82 18.74 5.53
N ASP A 103 -4.92 19.47 5.47
CA ASP A 103 -6.19 19.01 6.02
C ASP A 103 -6.63 17.69 5.39
N ASP A 104 -7.28 16.88 6.21
CA ASP A 104 -7.91 15.64 5.80
C ASP A 104 -9.01 15.92 4.77
N ILE A 105 -9.07 15.09 3.73
CA ILE A 105 -10.09 15.19 2.67
C ILE A 105 -11.03 14.01 2.77
N VAL A 106 -12.29 14.27 3.12
CA VAL A 106 -13.36 13.28 2.97
C VAL A 106 -13.68 13.15 1.48
N LEU A 107 -13.57 11.93 0.94
CA LEU A 107 -13.77 11.71 -0.48
C LEU A 107 -15.24 11.87 -0.88
N ASP A 108 -15.46 12.65 -1.94
CA ASP A 108 -16.72 12.72 -2.65
C ASP A 108 -16.71 11.78 -3.88
N ARG A 109 -17.71 11.91 -4.76
CA ARG A 109 -17.81 11.09 -5.99
C ARG A 109 -16.59 11.22 -6.93
N ARG A 110 -15.77 12.27 -6.81
CA ARG A 110 -14.56 12.49 -7.62
C ARG A 110 -13.38 11.66 -7.13
N GLY A 111 -13.37 11.30 -5.84
CA GLY A 111 -12.34 10.46 -5.20
C GLY A 111 -12.40 8.97 -5.52
N ARG A 112 -13.39 8.51 -6.31
CA ARG A 112 -13.67 7.09 -6.55
C ARG A 112 -12.50 6.30 -7.15
N VAL A 113 -11.58 6.95 -7.86
CA VAL A 113 -10.39 6.28 -8.39
C VAL A 113 -9.44 5.79 -7.28
N LEU A 114 -9.35 6.52 -6.17
CA LEU A 114 -8.51 6.16 -5.02
C LEU A 114 -9.16 5.05 -4.20
N VAL A 115 -10.48 5.12 -4.03
CA VAL A 115 -11.29 4.02 -3.47
C VAL A 115 -11.11 2.75 -4.30
N PHE A 116 -11.21 2.86 -5.64
CA PHE A 116 -10.95 1.75 -6.55
C PHE A 116 -9.53 1.20 -6.42
N ALA A 117 -8.50 2.06 -6.29
CA ALA A 117 -7.11 1.64 -6.09
C ALA A 117 -6.95 0.77 -4.83
N ARG A 118 -7.54 1.22 -3.71
CA ARG A 118 -7.55 0.48 -2.44
C ARG A 118 -8.26 -0.87 -2.59
N ASP A 119 -9.44 -0.86 -3.18
CA ASP A 119 -10.25 -2.08 -3.33
C ASP A 119 -9.58 -3.08 -4.29
N GLU A 120 -8.88 -2.59 -5.31
CA GLU A 120 -8.08 -3.40 -6.23
C GLU A 120 -6.84 -4.00 -5.54
N ALA A 121 -6.17 -3.24 -4.66
CA ALA A 121 -5.08 -3.76 -3.84
C ALA A 121 -5.57 -4.88 -2.90
N HIS A 122 -6.72 -4.67 -2.25
CA HIS A 122 -7.40 -5.70 -1.45
C HIS A 122 -7.79 -6.92 -2.28
N ARG A 123 -8.35 -6.74 -3.48
CA ARG A 123 -8.70 -7.83 -4.37
C ARG A 123 -7.47 -8.63 -4.78
N PHE A 124 -6.37 -7.94 -5.10
CA PHE A 124 -5.14 -8.56 -5.55
C PHE A 124 -4.49 -9.39 -4.44
N VAL A 125 -4.40 -8.85 -3.22
CA VAL A 125 -3.84 -9.57 -2.07
C VAL A 125 -4.67 -10.82 -1.74
N ASN A 126 -6.00 -10.71 -1.72
CA ASN A 126 -6.88 -11.85 -1.45
C ASN A 126 -6.85 -12.91 -2.56
N THR A 127 -6.60 -12.51 -3.80
CA THR A 127 -6.47 -13.46 -4.93
C THR A 127 -5.15 -14.23 -4.86
N PHE A 128 -4.07 -13.60 -4.37
CA PHE A 128 -2.81 -14.28 -4.12
C PHE A 128 -2.98 -15.42 -3.12
N HIS A 129 -3.78 -15.20 -2.07
CA HIS A 129 -4.06 -16.19 -1.04
C HIS A 129 -4.71 -17.45 -1.61
N ARG A 130 -5.72 -17.31 -2.48
CA ARG A 130 -6.38 -18.47 -3.12
C ARG A 130 -5.50 -19.23 -4.12
N LYS A 131 -4.46 -18.61 -4.67
CA LYS A 131 -3.55 -19.29 -5.62
C LYS A 131 -2.43 -20.06 -4.91
N GLY A 132 -2.13 -19.74 -3.65
CA GLY A 132 -1.16 -20.47 -2.83
C GLY A 132 -1.61 -21.90 -2.50
N GLU A 133 -2.91 -22.15 -2.45
CA GLU A 133 -3.49 -23.50 -2.21
C GLU A 133 -3.36 -24.45 -3.42
N GLY A 134 -2.76 -24.01 -4.54
CA GLY A 134 -2.65 -24.79 -5.78
C GLY A 134 -1.22 -25.13 -6.22
N ARG A 135 -0.20 -24.93 -5.39
CA ARG A 135 1.20 -25.31 -5.69
C ARG A 135 1.79 -26.20 -4.60
N VAL A 136 1.26 -27.42 -4.54
CA VAL A 136 2.05 -28.59 -4.16
C VAL A 136 2.67 -29.11 -5.45
N HIS A 137 3.95 -28.85 -5.67
CA HIS A 137 4.87 -29.69 -6.46
C HIS A 137 6.31 -29.29 -6.11
#